data_AF-A0A6G3Z1C5-F1
#
_entry.id   AF-A0A6G3Z1C5-F1
#
_cell.length_a   1.000
_cell.length_b   1.000
_cell.length_c   1.000
_cell.angle_alpha   90.00
_cell.angle_beta   90.00
_cell.angle_gamma   90.00
#
_symmetry.space_group_name_H-M   'P 1'
#
loop_
_entity.id
_entity.type
_entity.pdbx_description
1 polymer ?
#
loop_
_entity_poly.entity_id
_entity_poly.type
_entity_poly.pdbx_seq_one_letter_code
_entity_poly.pdbx_strand_id
1 'polypeptide(L)'
;MILAARSQLYFLKITAGLTARESKSPAVCSFNSSQFHPHFNNTGRHHVKRKKKVIAITGASSGIGEASAKLLAQNGAKVVLGARRPQKLEAIVEDIRAKGGTAEFKALDVTHRDDMTAFIHF
;
A
#
# COMPACT_ATOMS: atom_id res chain seq x y z
N MET A 1 32.51 -31.96 37.93
CA MET A 1 32.61 -32.96 36.84
C MET A 1 31.29 -32.99 36.09
N ILE A 2 31.29 -32.54 34.82
CA ILE A 2 30.45 -33.02 33.68
C ILE A 2 28.93 -32.78 33.83
N LEU A 3 28.16 -32.05 33.01
CA LEU A 3 28.26 -31.66 31.60
C LEU A 3 27.35 -30.45 31.29
N ALA A 4 27.77 -29.68 30.28
CA ALA A 4 27.20 -28.51 29.62
C ALA A 4 25.79 -28.71 28.99
N ALA A 5 24.89 -27.71 29.09
CA ALA A 5 24.58 -26.67 28.09
C ALA A 5 23.72 -27.10 26.87
N ARG A 6 22.44 -26.67 26.88
CA ARG A 6 21.45 -26.59 25.78
C ARG A 6 20.40 -25.57 26.25
N SER A 7 19.90 -24.56 25.55
CA SER A 7 19.91 -24.17 24.14
C SER A 7 19.52 -22.69 24.09
N GLN A 8 20.51 -21.80 24.14
CA GLN A 8 20.36 -20.45 23.62
C GLN A 8 21.44 -20.28 22.54
N LEU A 9 21.09 -19.57 21.47
CA LEU A 9 22.01 -18.98 20.49
C LEU A 9 22.46 -19.87 19.31
N TYR A 10 21.62 -20.00 18.29
CA TYR A 10 22.10 -20.17 16.90
C TYR A 10 21.04 -19.63 15.95
N PHE A 11 21.16 -18.37 15.53
CA PHE A 11 21.13 -17.97 14.10
C PHE A 11 21.30 -16.45 13.96
N LEU A 12 22.48 -15.95 14.34
CA LEU A 12 22.96 -14.64 13.92
C LEU A 12 24.34 -14.85 13.29
N LYS A 13 24.37 -14.99 11.96
CA LYS A 13 25.52 -14.73 11.07
C LYS A 13 25.17 -15.19 9.65
N ILE A 14 24.51 -14.34 8.87
CA ILE A 14 24.82 -14.22 7.44
C ILE A 14 24.71 -12.73 7.09
N THR A 15 25.74 -11.97 7.46
CA THR A 15 26.13 -10.76 6.73
C THR A 15 27.17 -11.17 5.70
N ALA A 16 26.89 -10.98 4.41
CA ALA A 16 27.83 -10.40 3.45
C ALA A 16 27.24 -10.42 2.03
N GLY A 17 27.06 -9.24 1.47
CA GLY A 17 27.66 -8.95 0.17
C GLY A 17 26.82 -9.18 -1.08
N LEU A 18 26.91 -8.17 -1.95
CA LEU A 18 26.85 -8.26 -3.41
C LEU A 18 25.45 -8.40 -4.04
N THR A 19 24.88 -7.27 -4.45
CA THR A 19 24.95 -6.72 -5.82
C THR A 19 24.02 -7.44 -6.79
N ALA A 20 22.96 -6.72 -7.16
CA ALA A 20 22.43 -6.53 -8.51
C ALA A 20 22.39 -7.71 -9.51
N ARG A 21 21.22 -7.76 -10.17
CA ARG A 21 21.02 -8.06 -11.60
C ARG A 21 20.88 -9.54 -12.03
N GLU A 22 19.71 -9.77 -12.62
CA GLU A 22 19.52 -10.25 -14.00
C GLU A 22 18.92 -11.65 -14.23
N SER A 23 17.72 -11.62 -14.83
CA SER A 23 17.20 -12.52 -15.85
C SER A 23 16.93 -14.00 -15.51
N LYS A 24 15.66 -14.41 -15.70
CA LYS A 24 15.29 -15.50 -16.62
C LYS A 24 13.77 -15.59 -16.75
N SER A 25 13.24 -14.97 -17.81
CA SER A 25 11.96 -15.33 -18.41
C SER A 25 12.09 -16.66 -19.15
N PRO A 26 11.06 -17.53 -19.17
CA PRO A 26 10.85 -18.46 -20.27
C PRO A 26 9.74 -17.94 -21.19
N ALA A 27 10.10 -17.70 -22.45
CA ALA A 27 9.24 -17.61 -23.64
C ALA A 27 8.00 -16.70 -23.60
N VAL A 28 8.16 -15.44 -24.01
CA VAL A 28 7.16 -14.72 -24.81
C VAL A 28 7.90 -13.75 -25.73
N CYS A 29 7.71 -13.95 -27.05
CA CYS A 29 8.05 -13.13 -28.22
C CYS A 29 9.39 -12.35 -28.20
N SER A 30 10.21 -12.51 -29.24
CA SER A 30 11.36 -11.65 -29.50
C SER A 30 10.89 -10.20 -29.70
N PHE A 31 10.82 -9.46 -28.59
CA PHE A 31 10.47 -8.05 -28.56
C PHE A 31 11.76 -7.30 -28.85
N ASN A 32 11.89 -6.81 -30.08
CA ASN A 32 13.05 -6.07 -30.53
C ASN A 32 13.22 -4.82 -29.64
N SER A 33 14.20 -4.89 -28.74
CA SER A 33 14.48 -3.88 -27.70
C SER A 33 14.88 -2.52 -28.26
N SER A 34 15.14 -2.42 -29.57
CA SER A 34 15.47 -1.16 -30.24
C SER A 34 14.27 -0.25 -30.53
N GLN A 35 13.03 -0.77 -30.48
CA GLN A 35 11.81 0.07 -30.64
C GLN A 35 11.08 0.35 -29.33
N PHE A 36 11.51 -0.23 -28.22
CA PHE A 36 11.00 0.16 -26.90
C PHE A 36 11.81 1.35 -26.41
N HIS A 37 11.37 2.54 -26.78
CA HIS A 37 11.68 3.76 -26.03
C HIS A 37 10.56 3.94 -25.00
N PRO A 38 10.63 3.35 -23.78
CA PRO A 38 9.79 3.81 -22.71
C PRO A 38 10.29 5.21 -22.37
N HIS A 39 9.69 6.22 -22.99
CA HIS A 39 9.67 7.57 -22.44
C HIS A 39 8.79 7.55 -21.17
N PHE A 40 9.21 6.77 -20.17
CA PHE A 40 8.73 6.92 -18.81
C PHE A 40 9.57 8.02 -18.17
N ASN A 41 9.40 9.23 -18.68
CA ASN A 41 9.98 10.44 -18.12
C ASN A 41 9.23 10.81 -16.84
N ASN A 42 9.51 10.09 -15.76
CA ASN A 42 9.10 10.49 -14.42
C ASN A 42 10.00 11.62 -13.86
N THR A 43 10.41 12.54 -14.73
CA THR A 43 11.15 13.78 -14.40
C THR A 43 10.21 14.88 -13.90
N GLY A 44 9.12 14.46 -13.27
CA GLY A 44 8.30 15.24 -12.37
C GLY A 44 8.02 14.38 -11.16
N ARG A 45 9.02 14.14 -10.30
CA ARG A 45 8.72 13.84 -8.90
C ARG A 45 8.03 15.08 -8.36
N HIS A 46 6.72 15.20 -8.60
CA HIS A 46 5.86 16.09 -7.86
C HIS A 46 5.96 15.57 -6.44
N HIS A 47 6.86 16.16 -5.66
CA HIS A 47 6.95 15.94 -4.24
C HIS A 47 5.63 16.48 -3.72
N VAL A 48 4.60 15.62 -3.68
CA VAL A 48 3.25 16.07 -3.35
C VAL A 48 3.25 16.27 -1.85
N LYS A 49 3.73 17.45 -1.43
CA LYS A 49 3.55 17.99 -0.09
C LYS A 49 2.06 18.25 0.07
N ARG A 50 1.28 17.19 0.29
CA ARG A 50 -0.17 17.22 0.48
C ARG A 50 -0.43 17.82 1.86
N LYS A 51 -0.35 19.15 1.99
CA LYS A 51 -0.83 19.87 3.17
C LYS A 51 -2.30 19.47 3.40
N LYS A 52 -2.62 18.95 4.59
CA LYS A 52 -3.97 18.72 5.15
C LYS A 52 -5.08 18.57 4.08
N LYS A 53 -5.00 17.53 3.25
CA LYS A 53 -6.07 17.20 2.29
C LYS A 53 -6.93 16.06 2.82
N VAL A 54 -8.22 16.13 2.52
CA VAL A 54 -9.14 15.00 2.68
C VAL A 54 -9.13 14.21 1.37
N ILE A 55 -8.93 12.90 1.44
CA ILE A 55 -8.86 12.01 0.28
C ILE A 55 -9.91 10.92 0.45
N ALA A 56 -10.88 10.88 -0.47
CA ALA A 56 -11.87 9.82 -0.54
C ALA A 56 -11.36 8.67 -1.40
N ILE A 57 -11.44 7.44 -0.91
CA ILE A 57 -11.00 6.23 -1.61
C ILE A 57 -12.16 5.23 -1.66
N THR A 58 -12.65 4.96 -2.86
CA THR A 58 -13.64 3.90 -3.11
C THR A 58 -12.94 2.57 -3.39
N GLY A 59 -13.54 1.46 -2.96
CA GLY A 59 -12.92 0.13 -3.13
C GLY A 59 -11.75 -0.12 -2.17
N ALA A 60 -11.67 0.60 -1.05
CA ALA A 60 -10.56 0.54 -0.11
C ALA A 60 -10.40 -0.78 0.68
N SER A 61 -11.27 -1.77 0.45
CA SER A 61 -11.32 -3.02 1.24
C SER A 61 -10.20 -4.02 0.96
N SER A 62 -9.38 -3.83 -0.10
CA SER A 62 -8.28 -4.73 -0.46
C SER A 62 -7.34 -4.14 -1.51
N GLY A 63 -6.12 -4.70 -1.58
CA GLY A 63 -5.20 -4.47 -2.68
C GLY A 63 -4.69 -3.03 -2.73
N ILE A 64 -4.76 -2.41 -3.92
CA ILE A 64 -4.23 -1.06 -4.15
C ILE A 64 -4.92 -0.01 -3.27
N GLY A 65 -6.24 -0.13 -3.07
CA GLY A 65 -7.00 0.83 -2.26
C GLY A 65 -6.57 0.84 -0.80
N GLU A 66 -6.37 -0.34 -0.21
CA GLU A 66 -5.87 -0.48 1.17
C GLU A 66 -4.44 0.05 1.31
N ALA A 67 -3.54 -0.36 0.41
CA ALA A 67 -2.14 0.08 0.45
C ALA A 67 -2.04 1.61 0.28
N SER A 68 -2.84 2.19 -0.61
CA SER A 68 -2.90 3.63 -0.83
C SER A 68 -3.44 4.36 0.40
N ALA A 69 -4.51 3.85 1.02
CA ALA A 69 -5.07 4.44 2.24
C ALA A 69 -4.03 4.53 3.37
N LYS A 70 -3.30 3.43 3.60
CA LYS A 70 -2.24 3.35 4.60
C LYS A 70 -1.11 4.33 4.30
N LEU A 71 -0.63 4.38 3.07
CA LEU A 71 0.44 5.29 2.66
C LEU A 71 0.04 6.77 2.77
N LEU A 72 -1.18 7.10 2.34
CA LEU A 72 -1.69 8.48 2.36
C LEU A 72 -1.91 8.97 3.79
N ALA A 73 -2.42 8.10 4.67
CA ALA A 73 -2.61 8.45 6.07
C ALA A 73 -1.28 8.64 6.82
N GLN A 74 -0.27 7.80 6.55
CA GLN A 74 1.09 7.99 7.09
C GLN A 74 1.70 9.32 6.67
N ASN A 75 1.35 9.81 5.49
CA ASN A 75 1.79 11.12 4.98
C ASN A 75 0.98 12.31 5.56
N GLY A 76 0.10 12.07 6.53
CA GLY A 76 -0.68 13.10 7.22
C GLY A 76 -1.92 13.60 6.47
N ALA A 77 -2.41 12.84 5.49
CA ALA A 77 -3.70 13.12 4.87
C ALA A 77 -4.84 12.49 5.70
N LYS A 78 -6.01 13.15 5.72
CA LYS A 78 -7.24 12.53 6.23
C LYS A 78 -7.82 11.66 5.12
N VAL A 79 -8.05 10.39 5.39
CA VAL A 79 -8.60 9.45 4.39
C VAL A 79 -10.03 9.03 4.76
N VAL A 80 -10.92 8.99 3.78
CA VAL A 80 -12.29 8.49 3.92
C VAL A 80 -12.45 7.27 3.02
N LEU A 81 -12.75 6.12 3.61
CA LEU A 81 -12.76 4.83 2.94
C LEU A 81 -14.19 4.36 2.65
N GLY A 82 -14.48 4.09 1.38
CA GLY A 82 -15.77 3.57 0.92
C GLY A 82 -15.65 2.17 0.34
N ALA A 83 -16.40 1.20 0.86
CA ALA A 83 -16.52 -0.13 0.26
C ALA A 83 -17.77 -0.88 0.75
N ARG A 84 -18.10 -1.98 0.07
CA ARG A 84 -19.27 -2.84 0.38
C ARG A 84 -19.17 -3.63 1.68
N ARG A 85 -17.95 -3.90 2.18
CA ARG A 85 -17.70 -4.74 3.37
C ARG A 85 -17.21 -3.88 4.54
N PRO A 86 -18.10 -3.44 5.45
CA PRO A 86 -17.73 -2.51 6.52
C PRO A 86 -16.72 -3.10 7.52
N GLN A 87 -16.80 -4.40 7.81
CA GLN A 87 -15.92 -5.07 8.78
C GLN A 87 -14.44 -5.00 8.37
N LYS A 88 -14.15 -5.08 7.07
CA LYS A 88 -12.78 -4.92 6.55
C LYS A 88 -12.31 -3.48 6.61
N LEU A 89 -13.21 -2.53 6.37
CA LEU A 89 -12.88 -1.11 6.44
C LEU A 89 -12.54 -0.69 7.86
N GLU A 90 -13.33 -1.14 8.83
CA GLU A 90 -13.09 -0.88 10.25
C GLU A 90 -11.70 -1.34 10.69
N ALA A 91 -11.31 -2.58 10.33
CA ALA A 91 -9.97 -3.08 10.63
C ALA A 91 -8.84 -2.22 10.01
N ILE A 92 -9.04 -1.70 8.80
CA ILE A 92 -8.06 -0.82 8.13
C ILE A 92 -8.01 0.56 8.80
N VAL A 93 -9.16 1.12 9.17
CA VAL A 93 -9.25 2.41 9.85
C VAL A 93 -8.58 2.34 11.21
N GLU A 94 -8.82 1.28 11.98
CA GLU A 94 -8.17 1.07 13.28
C GLU A 94 -6.65 0.91 13.14
N ASP A 95 -6.16 0.15 12.14
CA ASP A 95 -4.72 0.06 11.85
C ASP A 95 -4.10 1.42 11.50
N ILE A 96 -4.82 2.26 10.76
CA ILE A 96 -4.36 3.62 10.41
C ILE A 96 -4.35 4.54 11.64
N ARG A 97 -5.42 4.50 12.45
CA ARG A 97 -5.54 5.30 13.68
C ARG A 97 -4.47 4.91 14.70
N ALA A 98 -4.21 3.61 14.86
CA ALA A 98 -3.14 3.10 15.72
C ALA A 98 -1.74 3.61 15.32
N LYS A 99 -1.53 3.88 14.02
CA LYS A 99 -0.28 4.47 13.48
C LYS A 99 -0.25 6.01 13.57
N GLY A 100 -1.23 6.63 14.21
CA GLY A 100 -1.33 8.08 14.37
C GLY A 100 -1.89 8.82 13.16
N GLY A 101 -2.45 8.10 12.18
CA GLY A 101 -3.13 8.69 11.02
C GLY A 101 -4.59 9.05 11.30
N THR A 102 -5.22 9.77 10.37
CA THR A 102 -6.66 10.09 10.45
C THR A 102 -7.41 9.37 9.34
N ALA A 103 -8.29 8.45 9.72
CA ALA A 103 -9.14 7.71 8.80
C ALA A 103 -10.57 7.59 9.30
N GLU A 104 -11.51 7.63 8.37
CA GLU A 104 -12.94 7.36 8.56
C GLU A 104 -13.42 6.37 7.49
N PHE A 105 -14.50 5.66 7.75
CA PHE A 105 -15.11 4.76 6.78
C PHE A 105 -16.61 4.93 6.66
N LYS A 106 -17.14 4.56 5.49
CA LYS A 106 -18.57 4.46 5.23
C LYS A 106 -18.84 3.27 4.33
N ALA A 107 -19.87 2.50 4.67
CA ALA A 107 -20.38 1.48 3.77
C ALA A 107 -20.86 2.17 2.49
N LEU A 108 -20.37 1.70 1.34
CA LEU A 108 -20.62 2.32 0.04
C LEU A 108 -20.73 1.23 -1.02
N ASP A 109 -21.86 1.21 -1.72
CA ASP A 109 -21.97 0.54 -2.99
C ASP A 109 -21.91 1.53 -4.16
N VAL A 110 -20.86 1.42 -4.97
CA VAL A 110 -20.60 2.36 -6.08
C VAL A 110 -21.61 2.25 -7.22
N THR A 111 -22.40 1.18 -7.28
CA THR A 111 -23.47 1.02 -8.28
C THR A 111 -24.72 1.81 -7.92
N HIS A 112 -24.88 2.21 -6.66
CA HIS A 112 -26.02 3.00 -6.19
C HIS A 112 -25.63 4.48 -6.12
N ARG A 113 -26.33 5.32 -6.88
CA ARG A 113 -26.03 6.75 -6.96
C ARG A 113 -26.26 7.47 -5.62
N ASP A 114 -27.27 7.03 -4.86
CA ASP A 114 -27.61 7.64 -3.57
C ASP A 114 -26.51 7.37 -2.54
N ASP A 115 -25.93 6.17 -2.54
CA ASP A 115 -24.78 5.82 -1.71
C ASP A 115 -23.57 6.71 -2.01
N MET A 116 -23.27 6.93 -3.30
CA MET A 116 -22.18 7.82 -3.73
C MET A 116 -22.44 9.27 -3.31
N THR A 117 -23.69 9.73 -3.42
CA THR A 117 -24.10 11.08 -2.98
C THR A 117 -23.90 11.21 -1.47
N ALA A 118 -24.37 10.23 -0.70
CA ALA A 118 -24.20 10.21 0.75
C ALA A 118 -22.71 10.11 1.17
N PHE A 119 -21.85 9.54 0.33
CA PHE A 119 -20.42 9.39 0.59
C PHE A 119 -19.62 10.68 0.36
N ILE A 120 -19.98 11.49 -0.64
CA ILE A 120 -19.31 12.77 -0.90
C ILE A 120 -19.71 13.88 0.07
N HIS A 121 -20.88 13.76 0.70
CA HIS A 121 -21.37 14.69 1.73
C HIS A 121 -20.90 14.34 3.15
N PHE A 122 -19.91 13.44 3.26
CA PHE A 122 -19.29 13.00 4.51
C PHE A 122 -18.36 14.06 5.12
#